data_AF-V5FSJ1-F1
#
_entry.id   AF-V5FSJ1-F1
#
_cell.length_a   1.000
_cell.length_b   1.000
_cell.length_c   1.000
_cell.angle_alpha   90.00
_cell.angle_beta   90.00
_cell.angle_gamma   90.00
#
_symmetry.space_group_name_H-M   'P 1'
#
loop_
_entity.id
_entity.type
_entity.pdbx_description
1 polymer ?
#
loop_
_entity_poly.entity_id
_entity_poly.type
_entity_poly.pdbx_seq_one_letter_code
_entity_poly.pdbx_strand_id
1 'polypeptide(L)'
;EAQQEAAEAGAELSGGVDLIKQIQNGEVSLQNFQYIVAHPEILPELVVLRGLMKRRFPSPRLGTLDVNLGETVNKFVNGVVYSAVKDEYEKDFGIVETVIGTLNMDA
;
A
#
# COMPACT_ATOMS: atom_id res chain seq x y z
N GLU A 1 -3.49 -19.18 3.08
CA GLU A 1 -2.08 -19.03 2.69
C GLU A 1 -1.71 -17.56 2.55
N ALA A 2 -2.26 -16.82 1.60
CA ALA A 2 -1.97 -15.40 1.39
C ALA A 2 -2.11 -14.48 2.63
N GLN A 3 -3.03 -14.79 3.56
CA GLN A 3 -3.14 -14.06 4.84
C GLN A 3 -1.94 -14.27 5.76
N GLN A 4 -1.45 -15.50 5.87
CA GLN A 4 -0.32 -15.84 6.74
C GLN A 4 0.97 -15.24 6.16
N GLU A 5 1.15 -15.33 4.84
CA GLU A 5 2.27 -14.69 4.14
C GLU A 5 2.30 -13.18 4.34
N ALA A 6 1.14 -12.52 4.30
CA ALA A 6 1.06 -11.08 4.57
C ALA A 6 1.44 -10.73 6.02
N ALA A 7 0.99 -11.52 6.99
CA ALA A 7 1.35 -11.33 8.39
C ALA A 7 2.85 -11.54 8.63
N GLU A 8 3.44 -12.59 8.04
CA GLU A 8 4.88 -12.87 8.12
C GLU A 8 5.74 -11.81 7.42
N ALA A 9 5.23 -11.21 6.33
CA ALA A 9 5.90 -10.13 5.61
C ALA A 9 5.88 -8.77 6.32
N GLY A 10 5.22 -8.66 7.49
CA GLY A 10 5.16 -7.43 8.29
C GLY A 10 3.93 -6.57 8.06
N ALA A 11 2.83 -7.14 7.54
CA ALA A 11 1.55 -6.42 7.49
C ALA A 11 1.01 -6.20 8.92
N GLU A 12 0.64 -4.96 9.23
CA GLU A 12 0.03 -4.61 10.52
C GLU A 12 -1.35 -5.24 10.71
N LEU A 13 -2.11 -5.41 9.63
CA LEU A 13 -3.41 -6.07 9.64
C LEU A 13 -3.62 -6.87 8.37
N SER A 14 -3.87 -8.18 8.53
CA SER A 14 -4.17 -9.11 7.45
C SER A 14 -5.51 -9.77 7.70
N GLY A 15 -6.41 -9.75 6.71
CA GLY A 15 -7.73 -10.34 6.83
C GLY A 15 -8.41 -10.52 5.47
N GLY A 16 -9.54 -11.21 5.48
CA GLY A 16 -10.34 -11.50 4.28
C GLY A 16 -11.70 -10.83 4.36
N VAL A 17 -12.74 -11.56 3.96
CA VAL A 17 -14.14 -11.10 3.97
C VAL A 17 -14.59 -10.56 5.33
N ASP A 18 -14.11 -11.17 6.42
CA ASP A 18 -14.50 -10.76 7.78
C ASP A 18 -13.94 -9.38 8.14
N LEU A 19 -12.72 -9.08 7.70
CA LEU A 19 -12.12 -7.76 7.89
C LEU A 19 -12.87 -6.68 7.10
N ILE A 20 -13.36 -7.02 5.89
CA ILE A 20 -14.19 -6.12 5.09
C ILE A 20 -15.47 -5.74 5.86
N LYS A 21 -16.11 -6.71 6.52
CA LYS A 21 -17.29 -6.47 7.36
C LYS A 21 -16.97 -5.59 8.57
N GLN A 22 -15.85 -5.83 9.25
CA GLN A 22 -15.42 -5.00 10.38
C GLN A 22 -15.15 -3.55 9.97
N ILE A 23 -14.53 -3.35 8.81
CA ILE A 23 -14.31 -2.00 8.24
C ILE A 23 -15.66 -1.37 7.88
N GLN A 24 -16.58 -2.13 7.30
CA GLN A 24 -17.93 -1.65 6.97
C GLN A 24 -18.73 -1.24 8.21
N ASN A 25 -18.58 -1.99 9.31
CA ASN A 25 -19.21 -1.70 10.60
C ASN A 25 -18.54 -0.53 11.34
N GLY A 26 -17.37 -0.08 10.89
CA GLY A 26 -16.61 1.02 11.49
C GLY A 26 -15.71 0.62 12.66
N GLU A 27 -15.50 -0.67 12.89
CA GLU A 27 -14.58 -1.18 13.94
C GLU A 27 -13.12 -0.90 13.58
N VAL A 28 -12.80 -0.90 12.28
CA VAL A 28 -11.44 -0.68 11.77
C VAL A 28 -11.40 0.59 10.92
N SER A 29 -10.58 1.56 11.35
CA SER A 29 -10.39 2.81 10.63
C SER A 29 -9.31 2.69 9.55
N LEU A 30 -9.73 2.75 8.29
CA LEU A 30 -8.85 2.81 7.11
C LEU A 30 -7.91 4.03 7.08
N GLN A 31 -8.13 5.02 7.95
CA GLN A 31 -7.29 6.22 8.03
C GLN A 31 -5.94 5.95 8.68
N ASN A 32 -5.84 4.92 9.52
CA ASN A 32 -4.60 4.55 10.20
C ASN A 32 -3.62 3.85 9.26
N PHE A 33 -4.10 3.39 8.09
CA PHE A 33 -3.29 2.67 7.12
C PHE A 33 -2.93 3.57 5.94
N GLN A 34 -1.64 3.56 5.60
CA GLN A 34 -1.10 4.36 4.51
C GLN A 34 -1.26 3.66 3.15
N TYR A 35 -1.00 2.35 3.14
CA TYR A 35 -1.11 1.49 1.96
C TYR A 35 -2.11 0.36 2.23
N ILE A 36 -2.89 0.03 1.21
CA ILE A 36 -3.83 -1.08 1.24
C ILE A 36 -3.46 -1.98 0.06
N VAL A 37 -3.08 -3.22 0.36
CA VAL A 37 -2.71 -4.22 -0.63
C VAL A 37 -3.80 -5.29 -0.67
N ALA A 38 -4.14 -5.77 -1.87
CA ALA A 38 -5.18 -6.78 -2.04
C ALA A 38 -4.79 -7.85 -3.07
N HIS A 39 -5.36 -9.04 -2.90
CA HIS A 39 -5.35 -10.09 -3.91
C HIS A 39 -6.47 -9.84 -4.94
N PRO A 40 -6.27 -10.11 -6.25
CA PRO A 40 -7.31 -9.93 -7.27
C PRO A 40 -8.63 -10.65 -6.98
N GLU A 41 -8.59 -11.79 -6.28
CA GLU A 41 -9.79 -12.57 -5.95
C GLU A 41 -10.74 -11.86 -4.99
N ILE A 42 -10.24 -11.01 -4.09
CA ILE A 42 -11.05 -10.29 -3.10
C ILE A 42 -11.59 -8.95 -3.62
N LEU A 43 -11.26 -8.58 -4.87
CA LEU A 43 -11.74 -7.34 -5.49
C LEU A 43 -13.26 -7.17 -5.48
N PRO A 44 -14.08 -8.18 -5.83
CA PRO A 44 -15.54 -8.02 -5.89
C PRO A 44 -16.14 -7.61 -4.54
N GLU A 45 -15.57 -8.14 -3.45
CA GLU A 45 -15.99 -7.84 -2.08
C GLU A 45 -15.49 -6.46 -1.64
N LEU A 46 -14.28 -6.06 -2.05
CA LEU A 46 -13.69 -4.76 -1.74
C LEU A 46 -14.42 -3.57 -2.41
N VAL A 47 -15.19 -3.80 -3.48
CA VAL A 47 -15.93 -2.72 -4.17
C VAL A 47 -16.85 -1.95 -3.23
N VAL A 48 -17.41 -2.60 -2.21
CA VAL A 48 -18.29 -1.95 -1.21
C VAL A 48 -17.55 -0.87 -0.41
N LEU A 49 -16.23 -1.02 -0.21
CA LEU A 49 -15.37 -0.09 0.50
C LEU A 49 -14.77 0.99 -0.41
N ARG A 50 -15.05 0.95 -1.73
CA ARG A 50 -14.48 1.89 -2.70
C ARG A 50 -14.79 3.35 -2.36
N GLY A 51 -15.99 3.63 -1.84
CA GLY A 51 -16.39 4.96 -1.39
C GLY A 51 -15.58 5.48 -0.19
N LEU A 52 -15.14 4.57 0.69
CA LEU A 52 -14.32 4.88 1.87
C LEU A 52 -12.84 5.03 1.50
N MET A 53 -12.34 4.18 0.61
CA MET A 53 -10.92 4.18 0.19
C MET A 53 -10.59 5.30 -0.82
N LYS A 54 -11.54 5.73 -1.66
CA LYS A 54 -11.38 6.77 -2.70
C LYS A 54 -10.11 6.57 -3.54
N ARG A 55 -9.09 7.40 -3.32
CA ARG A 55 -7.80 7.39 -4.06
C ARG A 55 -6.84 6.28 -3.61
N ARG A 56 -7.11 5.62 -2.48
CA ARG A 56 -6.30 4.53 -1.91
C ARG A 56 -6.81 3.14 -2.30
N PHE A 57 -7.72 3.07 -3.26
CA PHE A 57 -8.25 1.79 -3.72
C PHE A 57 -7.15 0.96 -4.41
N PRO A 58 -7.01 -0.34 -4.09
CA PRO A 58 -6.00 -1.21 -4.71
C PRO A 58 -6.07 -1.16 -6.24
N SER A 59 -4.92 -0.99 -6.90
CA SER A 59 -4.87 -0.97 -8.36
C SER A 59 -3.58 -1.60 -8.89
N PRO A 60 -3.64 -2.30 -10.05
CA PRO A 60 -2.45 -2.86 -10.68
C PRO A 60 -1.41 -1.78 -11.00
N ARG A 61 -1.87 -0.58 -11.38
CA ARG A 61 -1.01 0.54 -11.74
C ARG A 61 -0.18 1.06 -10.55
N LEU A 62 -0.71 0.96 -9.35
CA LEU A 62 -0.02 1.36 -8.12
C LEU A 62 0.82 0.22 -7.53
N GLY A 63 0.75 -0.99 -8.09
CA GLY A 63 1.41 -2.18 -7.54
C GLY A 63 0.78 -2.68 -6.24
N THR A 64 -0.39 -2.16 -5.84
CA THR A 64 -1.09 -2.55 -4.62
C THR A 64 -2.10 -3.69 -4.84
N LEU A 65 -2.20 -4.19 -6.07
CA LEU A 65 -3.00 -5.35 -6.43
C LEU A 65 -2.08 -6.39 -7.06
N ASP A 66 -1.81 -7.48 -6.34
CA ASP A 66 -0.90 -8.54 -6.78
C ASP A 66 -1.34 -9.90 -6.24
N VAL A 67 -0.92 -10.96 -6.93
CA VAL A 67 -1.14 -12.36 -6.53
C VAL A 67 -0.22 -12.72 -5.36
N ASN A 68 1.03 -12.25 -5.40
CA ASN A 68 2.03 -12.53 -4.38
C ASN A 68 1.99 -11.46 -3.27
N LEU A 69 1.08 -11.64 -2.31
CA LEU A 69 0.90 -10.68 -1.22
C LEU A 69 2.14 -10.57 -0.31
N GLY A 70 2.83 -11.67 -0.01
CA GLY A 70 4.02 -11.65 0.85
C GLY A 70 5.14 -10.74 0.29
N GLU A 71 5.48 -10.89 -0.99
CA GLU A 71 6.49 -10.03 -1.63
C GLU A 71 6.06 -8.57 -1.69
N THR A 72 4.80 -8.33 -2.04
CA THR A 72 4.28 -6.97 -2.21
C THR A 72 4.23 -6.24 -0.87
N VAL A 73 3.79 -6.90 0.20
CA VAL A 73 3.85 -6.35 1.56
C VAL A 73 5.28 -6.01 1.95
N ASN A 74 6.23 -6.94 1.75
CA ASN A 74 7.64 -6.70 2.06
C ASN A 74 8.21 -5.47 1.30
N LYS A 75 7.83 -5.30 0.03
CA LYS A 75 8.19 -4.12 -0.79
C LYS A 75 7.59 -2.82 -0.25
N PHE A 76 6.37 -2.83 0.26
CA PHE A 76 5.76 -1.61 0.82
C PHE A 76 6.28 -1.27 2.23
N VAL A 77 6.65 -2.27 3.02
CA VAL A 77 7.22 -2.08 4.36
C VAL A 77 8.65 -1.52 4.28
N ASN A 78 9.48 -2.09 3.40
CA ASN A 78 10.89 -1.72 3.26
C ASN A 78 11.18 -0.77 2.08
N GLY A 79 10.15 -0.43 1.31
CA GLY A 79 10.29 0.36 0.09
C GLY A 79 10.56 1.83 0.36
N VAL A 80 11.37 2.44 -0.51
CA VAL A 80 11.61 3.89 -0.51
C VAL A 80 10.81 4.51 -1.65
N VAL A 81 9.97 5.49 -1.32
CA VAL A 81 9.23 6.27 -2.31
C VAL A 81 10.13 7.41 -2.81
N TYR A 82 10.29 7.51 -4.12
CA TYR A 82 10.99 8.61 -4.76
C TYR A 82 10.11 9.23 -5.85
N SER A 83 10.25 10.54 -6.04
CA SER A 83 9.63 11.28 -7.14
C SER A 83 10.74 11.85 -8.01
N ALA A 84 10.70 11.53 -9.30
CA ALA A 84 11.63 12.06 -10.29
C ALA A 84 10.86 12.99 -11.23
N VAL A 85 11.25 14.27 -11.24
CA VAL A 85 10.65 15.30 -12.10
C VAL A 85 11.72 15.81 -13.04
N LYS A 86 11.40 15.90 -14.34
CA LYS A 86 12.28 16.54 -15.32
C LYS A 86 12.25 18.05 -15.15
N ASP A 87 13.39 18.70 -15.32
CA ASP A 87 13.45 20.15 -15.30
C ASP A 87 12.65 20.74 -16.48
N GLU A 88 11.96 21.86 -16.23
CA GLU A 88 11.07 22.50 -17.20
C GLU A 88 11.83 23.16 -18.36
N TYR A 89 13.04 23.67 -18.10
CA TYR A 89 13.84 24.44 -19.05
C TYR A 89 14.99 23.62 -19.61
N GLU A 90 15.66 22.86 -18.76
CA GLU A 90 16.86 22.09 -19.06
C GLU A 90 16.52 20.59 -19.09
N LYS A 91 15.99 20.11 -20.23
CA LYS A 91 15.47 18.74 -20.37
C LYS A 91 16.49 17.62 -20.14
N ASP A 92 17.77 17.95 -20.10
CA ASP A 92 18.88 17.04 -19.80
C ASP A 92 19.06 16.83 -18.28
N PHE A 93 18.42 17.66 -17.45
CA PHE A 93 18.45 17.61 -16.00
C PHE A 93 17.12 17.14 -15.40
N GLY A 94 17.21 16.53 -14.24
CA GLY A 94 16.06 16.07 -13.47
C GLY A 94 16.35 16.12 -11.98
N ILE A 95 15.30 16.32 -11.20
CA ILE A 95 15.35 16.38 -9.74
C ILE A 95 14.71 15.10 -9.22
N VAL A 96 15.42 14.42 -8.31
CA VAL A 96 14.88 13.27 -7.58
C VAL A 96 14.78 13.65 -6.11
N GLU A 97 13.55 13.66 -5.60
CA GLU A 97 13.28 13.87 -4.18
C GLU A 97 12.89 12.52 -3.55
N THR A 98 13.55 12.17 -2.45
CA THR A 98 13.27 10.95 -1.70
C THR A 98 13.62 11.11 -0.22
N VAL A 99 12.92 10.37 0.63
CA VAL A 99 13.19 10.32 2.08
C VAL A 99 14.05 9.11 2.37
N ILE A 100 15.30 9.34 2.76
CA ILE A 100 16.27 8.26 3.02
C ILE A 100 16.26 7.74 4.46
N GLY A 101 15.62 8.46 5.40
CA GLY A 101 15.59 8.07 6.80
C GLY A 101 15.05 9.16 7.72
N THR A 102 14.94 8.83 9.01
CA THR A 102 14.62 9.80 10.07
C THR A 102 15.89 10.50 10.54
N LEU A 103 15.75 11.73 11.05
CA LEU A 103 16.90 12.50 11.57
C LEU A 103 17.59 11.83 12.76
N ASN A 104 16.88 10.96 13.49
CA ASN A 104 17.37 10.24 14.68
C ASN A 104 18.06 8.91 14.33
N MET A 105 18.63 8.77 13.14
CA MET A 105 19.45 7.61 12.79
C MET A 105 20.77 7.65 13.57
N ASP A 106 21.17 6.51 14.15
CA ASP A 106 22.51 6.35 14.72
C ASP A 106 23.56 6.55 13.61
N ALA A 107 24.63 7.27 13.94
CA ALA A 107 25.69 7.67 13.02
C ALA A 107 26.63 6.51 12.65
#